data_AF-A0A1V1SXK5-F1
#
_entry.id   AF-A0A1V1SXK5-F1
#
_cell.length_a   1.000
_cell.length_b   1.000
_cell.length_c   1.000
_cell.angle_alpha   90.00
_cell.angle_beta   90.00
_cell.angle_gamma   90.00
#
_symmetry.space_group_name_H-M   'P 1'
#
loop_
_entity.id
_entity.type
_entity.pdbx_description
1 polymer ?
#
loop_
_entity_poly.entity_id
_entity_poly.type
_entity_poly.pdbx_seq_one_letter_code
_entity_poly.pdbx_strand_id
1 'polypeptide(L)'
;MSAPQRSSPPVQGQFAWFAKIGGTPEVVATLNDQPYVFFVLLAALIILILEGVFIWYIHYATMKPEQKKKKEKKGDKGEKKPGGKPPAQR
;
A
#
# COMPACT_ATOMS: atom_id res chain seq x y z
N MET A 1 -5.70 -19.65 45.15
CA MET A 1 -4.95 -20.40 44.13
C MET A 1 -4.77 -19.46 42.95
N SER A 2 -3.61 -18.83 42.82
CA SER A 2 -3.35 -17.85 41.75
C SER A 2 -2.92 -18.60 40.48
N ALA A 3 -3.62 -18.39 39.38
CA ALA A 3 -3.29 -18.98 38.09
C ALA A 3 -1.89 -18.52 37.63
N PRO A 4 -1.09 -19.40 36.98
CA PRO A 4 0.18 -18.99 36.41
C PRO A 4 -0.08 -18.03 35.25
N GLN A 5 0.27 -16.76 35.46
CA GLN A 5 0.43 -15.79 34.38
C GLN A 5 1.54 -16.31 33.45
N ARG A 6 1.16 -16.98 32.34
CA ARG A 6 2.08 -17.23 31.23
C ARG A 6 2.34 -15.89 30.54
N SER A 7 3.32 -15.15 31.03
CA SER A 7 3.92 -14.07 30.26
C SER A 7 4.44 -14.67 28.95
N SER A 8 3.87 -14.26 27.82
CA SER A 8 4.36 -14.67 26.51
C SER A 8 5.86 -14.33 26.44
N PRO A 9 6.72 -15.27 26.02
CA PRO A 9 8.15 -14.99 25.93
C PRO A 9 8.38 -13.78 25.02
N PRO A 10 9.40 -12.95 25.31
CA PRO A 10 9.74 -11.83 24.45
C PRO A 10 9.94 -12.35 23.03
N VAL A 11 9.19 -11.77 22.09
CA VAL A 11 9.25 -12.12 20.68
C VAL A 11 10.63 -11.76 20.15
N GLN A 12 11.46 -12.78 19.90
CA GLN A 12 12.84 -12.65 19.42
C GLN A 12 12.93 -13.05 17.94
N GLY A 13 13.84 -12.45 17.19
CA GLY A 13 14.07 -12.78 15.76
C GLY A 13 14.02 -11.58 14.81
N GLN A 14 14.31 -11.82 13.54
CA GLN A 14 14.41 -10.79 12.49
C GLN A 14 13.11 -9.98 12.33
N PHE A 15 11.96 -10.59 12.60
CA PHE A 15 10.66 -9.94 12.52
C PHE A 15 10.11 -9.43 13.86
N ALA A 16 10.91 -9.34 14.94
CA ALA A 16 10.44 -8.82 16.23
C ALA A 16 9.86 -7.38 16.16
N TRP A 17 10.26 -6.60 15.15
CA TRP A 17 9.70 -5.27 14.89
C TRP A 17 8.26 -5.32 14.36
N PHE A 18 7.77 -6.45 13.81
CA PHE A 18 6.36 -6.61 13.42
C PHE A 18 5.42 -6.44 14.62
N ALA A 19 5.88 -6.80 15.83
CA ALA A 19 5.12 -6.56 17.05
C ALA A 19 4.89 -5.06 17.31
N LYS A 20 5.77 -4.17 16.84
CA LYS A 20 5.63 -2.71 17.00
C LYS A 20 4.58 -2.10 16.06
N ILE A 21 4.27 -2.77 14.95
CA ILE A 21 3.26 -2.34 13.97
C ILE A 21 1.91 -3.07 14.14
N GLY A 22 1.74 -3.80 15.25
CA GLY A 22 0.49 -4.49 15.60
C GLY A 22 0.45 -5.98 15.26
N GLY A 23 1.58 -6.58 14.89
CA GLY A 23 1.67 -8.04 14.70
C GLY A 23 1.53 -8.79 16.02
N THR A 24 0.70 -9.85 16.03
CA THR A 24 0.59 -10.71 17.21
C THR A 24 1.86 -11.58 17.36
N PRO A 25 2.17 -12.08 18.57
CA PRO A 25 3.31 -12.96 18.79
C PRO A 25 3.34 -14.18 17.86
N GLU A 26 2.17 -14.73 17.53
CA GLU A 26 2.02 -15.88 16.63
C GLU A 26 2.37 -15.51 15.19
N VAL A 27 1.98 -14.31 14.73
CA VAL A 27 2.35 -13.80 13.41
C VAL A 27 3.86 -13.64 13.33
N VAL A 28 4.49 -13.06 14.36
CA VAL A 28 5.94 -12.88 14.35
C VAL A 28 6.68 -14.22 14.41
N ALA A 29 6.20 -15.19 15.19
CA ALA A 29 6.75 -16.53 15.21
C ALA A 29 6.67 -17.20 13.83
N THR A 30 5.51 -17.13 13.18
CA THR A 30 5.30 -17.70 11.83
C THR A 30 6.22 -17.05 10.79
N LEU A 31 6.38 -15.73 10.85
CA LEU A 31 7.29 -15.00 9.96
C LEU A 31 8.76 -15.38 10.18
N ASN A 32 9.17 -15.58 11.43
CA ASN A 32 10.52 -16.03 11.76
C ASN A 32 10.77 -17.51 11.40
N ASP A 33 9.75 -18.37 11.46
CA ASP A 33 9.85 -19.78 11.05
C ASP A 33 10.07 -19.93 9.54
N GLN A 34 9.45 -19.05 8.74
CA GLN A 34 9.50 -19.12 7.28
C GLN A 34 9.81 -17.77 6.63
N PRO A 35 11.03 -17.23 6.86
CA PRO A 35 11.41 -15.93 6.32
C PRO A 35 11.33 -15.90 4.79
N TYR A 36 11.67 -17.00 4.12
CA TYR A 36 11.63 -17.09 2.67
C TYR A 36 10.22 -16.87 2.09
N VAL A 37 9.19 -17.46 2.71
CA VAL A 37 7.80 -17.32 2.23
C VAL A 37 7.34 -15.86 2.29
N PHE A 38 7.71 -15.15 3.36
CA PHE A 38 7.45 -13.72 3.51
C PHE A 38 8.10 -12.89 2.39
N PHE A 39 9.38 -13.16 2.08
CA PHE A 39 10.08 -12.43 1.02
C PHE A 39 9.53 -12.72 -0.37
N VAL A 40 9.13 -13.96 -0.66
CA VAL A 40 8.48 -14.30 -1.94
C VAL A 40 7.14 -13.56 -2.07
N LEU A 41 6.35 -13.47 -1.00
CA LEU A 41 5.10 -12.73 -1.00
C LEU A 41 5.33 -11.23 -1.29
N LEU A 42 6.34 -10.62 -0.63
CA LEU A 42 6.72 -9.23 -0.90
C LEU A 42 7.20 -9.03 -2.35
N ALA A 43 8.03 -9.94 -2.86
CA ALA A 43 8.51 -9.88 -4.24
C ALA A 43 7.34 -9.97 -5.24
N ALA A 44 6.39 -10.88 -5.02
CA ALA A 44 5.19 -11.00 -5.84
C ALA A 44 4.36 -9.70 -5.83
N LEU A 45 4.19 -9.07 -4.66
CA LEU A 45 3.46 -7.80 -4.54
C LEU A 45 4.15 -6.66 -5.33
N ILE A 46 5.49 -6.59 -5.24
CA ILE A 46 6.29 -5.61 -5.97
C ILE A 46 6.18 -5.83 -7.48
N ILE A 47 6.29 -7.07 -7.94
CA ILE A 47 6.14 -7.43 -9.36
C ILE A 47 4.74 -7.04 -9.87
N LEU A 48 3.69 -7.31 -9.10
CA LEU A 48 2.31 -6.98 -9.49
C LEU A 48 2.09 -5.46 -9.59
N ILE A 49 2.69 -4.68 -8.69
CA ILE A 49 2.68 -3.22 -8.76
C ILE A 49 3.46 -2.74 -9.99
N LEU A 50 4.66 -3.29 -10.22
CA LEU A 50 5.49 -2.98 -11.40
C LEU A 50 4.74 -3.26 -12.69
N GLU A 51 4.06 -4.40 -12.79
CA GLU A 51 3.25 -4.76 -13.94
C GLU A 51 2.10 -3.78 -14.16
N GLY A 52 1.37 -3.41 -13.09
CA GLY A 52 0.31 -2.39 -13.17
C GLY A 52 0.82 -1.03 -13.65
N VAL A 53 1.97 -0.59 -13.13
CA VAL A 53 2.61 0.68 -13.55
C VAL A 53 3.15 0.58 -14.98
N PHE A 54 3.70 -0.57 -15.38
CA PHE A 54 4.20 -0.81 -16.72
C PHE A 54 3.09 -0.78 -17.76
N ILE A 55 1.96 -1.44 -17.49
CA ILE A 55 0.76 -1.39 -18.33
C ILE A 55 0.20 0.03 -18.38
N TRP A 56 0.15 0.74 -17.24
CA TRP A 56 -0.27 2.15 -17.21
C TRP A 56 0.65 3.05 -18.05
N TYR A 57 1.96 2.83 -17.98
CA TYR A 57 2.93 3.55 -18.78
C TYR A 57 2.76 3.29 -20.28
N ILE A 58 2.60 2.02 -20.68
CA ILE A 58 2.33 1.67 -22.09
C ILE A 58 1.01 2.29 -22.54
N HIS A 59 -0.04 2.24 -21.72
CA HIS A 59 -1.32 2.86 -22.02
C HIS A 59 -1.17 4.38 -22.23
N TYR A 60 -0.42 5.06 -21.37
CA TYR A 60 -0.14 6.48 -21.52
C TYR A 60 0.71 6.81 -22.76
N ALA A 61 1.73 6.00 -23.05
CA ALA A 61 2.61 6.19 -24.19
C ALA A 61 1.86 6.00 -25.52
N THR A 62 1.03 4.95 -25.61
CA THR A 62 0.25 4.57 -26.80
C THR A 62 -1.03 5.38 -27.01
N MET A 63 -1.47 6.18 -26.03
CA MET A 63 -2.53 7.16 -26.26
C MET A 63 -2.19 8.08 -27.44
N LYS A 64 -3.08 8.13 -28.44
CA LYS A 64 -2.90 8.93 -29.66
C LYS A 64 -2.54 10.39 -29.31
N PRO A 65 -1.58 11.03 -30.03
CA PRO A 65 -1.15 12.40 -29.77
C PRO A 65 -2.30 13.43 -29.83
N GLU A 66 -3.37 13.15 -30.59
CA GLU A 66 -4.59 13.97 -30.64
C GLU A 66 -5.36 14.01 -29.30
N GLN A 67 -5.28 12.96 -28.47
CA GLN A 67 -5.91 12.92 -27.14
C GLN A 67 -5.06 13.60 -26.06
N LYS A 68 -3.73 13.68 -26.25
CA LYS A 68 -2.81 14.39 -25.36
C LYS A 68 -3.08 15.91 -25.40
N LYS A 69 -3.22 16.49 -26.60
CA LYS A 69 -3.55 17.92 -26.78
C LYS A 69 -4.92 18.33 -26.23
N LYS A 70 -5.90 17.42 -26.21
CA LYS A 70 -7.24 17.67 -25.62
C LYS A 70 -7.23 17.58 -24.09
N LYS A 71 -6.38 16.72 -23.50
CA LYS A 71 -6.19 16.60 -22.05
C LYS A 71 -5.37 17.76 -21.47
N GLU A 72 -4.33 18.22 -22.16
CA GLU A 72 -3.56 19.43 -21.79
C GLU A 72 -4.47 20.67 -21.69
N LYS A 73 -5.38 20.86 -22.66
CA LYS A 73 -6.38 21.95 -22.61
C LYS A 73 -7.43 21.82 -21.50
N LYS A 74 -7.62 20.64 -20.92
CA LYS A 74 -8.64 20.39 -19.88
C LYS A 74 -8.05 20.29 -18.46
N GLY A 75 -6.77 19.94 -18.33
CA GLY A 75 -6.02 19.93 -17.07
C GLY A 75 -5.69 21.33 -16.56
N ASP A 76 -5.45 22.29 -17.46
CA ASP A 76 -5.12 23.68 -17.10
C ASP A 76 -6.33 24.48 -16.56
N LYS A 77 -7.56 24.00 -16.78
CA LYS A 77 -8.81 24.59 -16.24
C LYS A 77 -9.39 23.85 -15.04
N GLY A 78 -8.63 22.93 -14.44
CA GLY A 78 -9.12 21.97 -13.46
C GLY A 78 -8.64 22.16 -12.03
N GLU A 79 -7.70 23.07 -11.76
CA GLU A 79 -7.22 23.34 -10.40
C GLU A 79 -8.19 24.24 -9.62
N LYS A 80 -9.45 23.82 -9.51
CA LYS A 80 -10.37 24.35 -8.49
C LYS A 80 -10.27 23.47 -7.26
N LYS A 81 -9.56 24.02 -6.27
CA LYS A 81 -9.51 23.63 -4.85
C LYS A 81 -10.80 22.95 -4.38
N PRO A 82 -10.72 21.86 -3.58
CA PRO A 82 -11.89 21.29 -2.93
C PRO A 82 -12.23 22.17 -1.72
N GLY A 83 -13.16 23.11 -1.89
CA GLY A 83 -13.58 23.95 -0.76
C GLY A 83 -14.31 25.23 -1.17
N GLY A 84 -15.54 25.09 -1.66
CA GLY A 84 -16.43 26.22 -1.87
C GLY A 84 -17.87 25.77 -1.77
N LYS A 85 -18.50 26.01 -0.61
CA LYS A 85 -19.91 25.70 -0.32
C LYS A 85 -20.82 26.30 -1.41
N PRO A 86 -21.87 25.61 -1.88
CA PRO A 86 -22.79 26.16 -2.87
C PRO A 86 -23.60 27.33 -2.29
N PRO A 87 -23.63 28.50 -2.95
CA PRO A 87 -24.44 29.64 -2.53
C PRO A 87 -25.83 29.54 -3.17
N ALA A 88 -26.73 28.75 -2.59
CA ALA A 88 -28.15 28.78 -2.95
C ALA A 88 -29.02 28.03 -1.92
N GLN A 89 -29.11 28.56 -0.71
CA GLN A 89 -30.29 28.38 0.12
C GLN A 89 -30.48 29.64 0.98
N ARG A 90 -31.03 30.66 0.32
CA ARG A 90 -31.74 31.80 0.93
C ARG A 90 -33.10 31.87 0.24
#